data_AF-A0A352Y1E1-F1
#
_entry.id   AF-A0A352Y1E1-F1
#
_cell.length_a   1.000
_cell.length_b   1.000
_cell.length_c   1.000
_cell.angle_alpha   90.00
_cell.angle_beta   90.00
_cell.angle_gamma   90.00
#
_symmetry.space_group_name_H-M   'P 1'
#
loop_
_entity.id
_entity.type
_entity.pdbx_description
1 polymer ?
#
loop_
_entity_poly.entity_id
_entity_poly.type
_entity_poly.pdbx_seq_one_letter_code
_entity_poly.pdbx_strand_id
1 'polypeptide(L)'
;VHNGIEYGIMAAYAEGLNILNHANIGKQQQMIDAETSPLRNPEYYQYDLNLPDVAEVWRRGSVIGSWLLDLTASALLKSPDLANFKGRVSDSGEGRWTITAAIDESIPAHVLSAALYERFSSRGEADFADKLLSAMRFEFGGHLEKDDSTSGNAS
;
A
#
# COMPACT_ATOMS: atom_id res chain seq x y z
N VAL A 1 -3.73 -8.56 21.09
CA VAL A 1 -3.36 -9.66 20.16
C VAL A 1 -4.38 -9.85 19.05
N HIS A 2 -5.65 -10.18 19.32
CA HIS A 2 -6.69 -10.36 18.28
C HIS A 2 -6.71 -9.21 17.24
N ASN A 3 -6.89 -7.96 17.69
CA ASN A 3 -6.91 -6.80 16.78
C ASN A 3 -5.57 -6.58 16.06
N GLY A 4 -4.44 -6.97 16.67
CA GLY A 4 -3.14 -6.95 15.99
C GLY A 4 -3.11 -7.93 14.82
N ILE A 5 -3.64 -9.14 14.99
CA ILE A 5 -3.80 -10.12 13.91
C ILE A 5 -4.73 -9.58 12.82
N GLU A 6 -5.86 -8.96 13.20
CA GLU A 6 -6.76 -8.31 12.23
C GLU A 6 -6.03 -7.26 11.38
N TYR A 7 -5.15 -6.45 11.97
CA TYR A 7 -4.37 -5.45 11.23
C TYR A 7 -3.48 -6.13 10.18
N GLY A 8 -2.81 -7.23 10.54
CA GLY A 8 -1.97 -7.99 9.62
C GLY A 8 -2.76 -8.59 8.46
N ILE A 9 -3.95 -9.14 8.70
CA ILE A 9 -4.79 -9.71 7.65
C ILE A 9 -5.31 -8.61 6.70
N MET A 10 -5.75 -7.48 7.26
CA MET A 10 -6.19 -6.34 6.46
C MET A 10 -5.07 -5.79 5.57
N ALA A 11 -3.86 -5.64 6.12
CA ALA A 11 -2.68 -5.19 5.38
C ALA A 11 -2.36 -6.15 4.23
N ALA A 12 -2.33 -7.46 4.50
CA ALA A 12 -2.06 -8.47 3.46
C ALA A 12 -3.04 -8.40 2.27
N TYR A 13 -4.35 -8.19 2.52
CA TYR A 13 -5.31 -7.97 1.43
C TYR A 13 -5.08 -6.64 0.72
N ALA A 14 -4.84 -5.56 1.46
CA ALA A 14 -4.64 -4.23 0.90
C ALA A 14 -3.41 -4.17 -0.02
N GLU A 15 -2.26 -4.66 0.46
CA GLU A 15 -1.03 -4.75 -0.33
C GLU A 15 -1.23 -5.62 -1.58
N GLY A 16 -1.81 -6.82 -1.42
CA GLY A 16 -2.03 -7.74 -2.53
C GLY A 16 -2.97 -7.18 -3.60
N LEU A 17 -4.08 -6.58 -3.21
CA LEU A 17 -4.99 -5.92 -4.15
C LEU A 17 -4.39 -4.66 -4.77
N ASN A 18 -3.53 -3.93 -4.04
CA ASN A 18 -2.82 -2.79 -4.59
C ASN A 18 -1.84 -3.21 -5.70
N ILE A 19 -1.17 -4.36 -5.56
CA ILE A 19 -0.35 -4.94 -6.64
C ILE A 19 -1.22 -5.24 -7.87
N LEU A 20 -2.39 -5.86 -7.68
CA LEU A 20 -3.31 -6.15 -8.78
C LEU A 20 -3.86 -4.88 -9.44
N ASN A 21 -4.14 -3.84 -8.65
CA ASN A 21 -4.58 -2.53 -9.15
C ASN A 21 -3.53 -1.90 -10.08
N HIS A 22 -2.25 -2.11 -9.79
CA HIS A 22 -1.12 -1.58 -10.59
C HIS A 22 -0.62 -2.57 -11.66
N ALA A 23 -1.32 -3.68 -11.90
CA ALA A 23 -0.93 -4.70 -12.88
C ALA A 23 -1.04 -4.25 -14.36
N ASN A 24 -1.46 -3.00 -14.60
CA ASN A 24 -1.47 -2.35 -15.92
C ASN A 24 -0.34 -1.33 -16.14
N ILE A 25 0.65 -1.26 -15.24
CA ILE A 25 1.74 -0.27 -15.31
C ILE A 25 2.49 -0.28 -16.67
N GLY A 26 2.57 -1.42 -17.35
CA GLY A 26 3.18 -1.54 -18.67
C GLY A 26 2.39 -0.94 -19.83
N LYS A 27 1.13 -0.54 -19.61
CA LYS A 27 0.33 0.25 -20.56
C LYS A 27 0.54 1.76 -20.38
N GLN A 28 1.11 2.19 -19.26
CA GLN A 28 1.30 3.60 -18.95
C GLN A 28 2.57 4.12 -19.63
N GLN A 29 2.50 5.31 -20.24
CA GLN A 29 3.69 5.99 -20.76
C GLN A 29 4.53 6.47 -19.57
N GLN A 30 5.53 5.68 -19.17
CA GLN A 30 6.51 6.16 -18.19
C GLN A 30 7.46 7.14 -18.89
N MET A 31 7.58 8.35 -18.34
CA MET A 31 8.74 9.19 -18.64
C MET A 31 9.98 8.45 -18.12
N ILE A 32 10.89 8.10 -19.03
CA ILE A 32 12.20 7.55 -18.64
C ILE A 32 12.98 8.72 -18.03
N ASP A 33 13.11 8.72 -16.70
CA ASP A 33 13.92 9.70 -15.98
C ASP A 33 15.03 9.02 -15.18
N ALA A 34 16.01 9.81 -14.75
CA ALA A 34 17.19 9.31 -14.03
C ALA A 34 16.89 8.84 -12.60
N GLU A 35 15.66 9.05 -12.10
CA GLU A 35 15.27 8.73 -10.73
C GLU A 35 14.45 7.44 -10.64
N THR A 36 13.77 7.07 -11.72
CA THR A 36 12.86 5.93 -11.77
C THR A 36 13.48 4.81 -12.57
N SER A 37 13.72 3.67 -11.93
CA SER A 37 14.17 2.47 -12.64
C SER A 37 13.10 2.05 -13.66
N PRO A 38 13.41 1.97 -14.97
CA PRO A 38 12.42 1.63 -15.97
C PRO A 38 11.94 0.18 -15.81
N LEU A 39 10.65 -0.05 -16.10
CA LEU A 39 10.09 -1.40 -16.11
C LEU A 39 10.73 -2.22 -17.23
N ARG A 40 11.47 -3.27 -16.88
CA ARG A 40 12.28 -4.05 -17.83
C ARG A 40 11.45 -4.76 -18.92
N ASN A 41 10.29 -5.30 -18.56
CA ASN A 41 9.41 -6.06 -19.46
C ASN A 41 7.95 -5.57 -19.31
N PRO A 42 7.60 -4.39 -19.85
CA PRO A 42 6.25 -3.81 -19.70
C PRO A 42 5.13 -4.70 -20.27
N GLU A 43 5.43 -5.54 -21.25
CA GLU A 43 4.50 -6.49 -21.85
C GLU A 43 3.90 -7.49 -20.85
N TYR A 44 4.57 -7.77 -19.73
CA TYR A 44 4.06 -8.66 -18.68
C TYR A 44 3.08 -7.98 -17.72
N TYR A 45 2.88 -6.67 -17.82
CA TYR A 45 2.08 -5.89 -16.87
C TYR A 45 1.08 -5.00 -17.59
N GLN A 46 0.27 -5.62 -18.45
CA GLN A 46 -0.74 -4.93 -19.27
C GLN A 46 -2.17 -5.34 -18.90
N TYR A 47 -2.43 -5.65 -17.63
CA TYR A 47 -3.70 -6.21 -17.19
C TYR A 47 -4.60 -5.17 -16.54
N ASP A 48 -5.74 -4.86 -17.18
CA ASP A 48 -6.82 -4.09 -16.55
C ASP A 48 -7.74 -5.07 -15.81
N LEU A 49 -7.45 -5.31 -14.54
CA LEU A 49 -8.14 -6.30 -13.72
C LEU A 49 -9.42 -5.72 -13.10
N ASN A 50 -10.51 -6.49 -13.12
CA ASN A 50 -11.73 -6.15 -12.37
C ASN A 50 -11.57 -6.63 -10.91
N LEU A 51 -11.05 -5.78 -10.04
CA LEU A 51 -10.80 -6.08 -8.63
C LEU A 51 -12.05 -6.55 -7.86
N PRO A 52 -13.25 -5.95 -8.05
CA PRO A 52 -14.50 -6.50 -7.52
C PRO A 52 -14.72 -7.98 -7.85
N ASP A 53 -14.56 -8.38 -9.11
CA ASP A 53 -14.75 -9.77 -9.55
C ASP A 53 -13.68 -10.70 -8.98
N VAL A 54 -12.43 -10.23 -8.89
CA VAL A 54 -11.32 -10.97 -8.27
C VAL A 54 -11.61 -11.24 -6.79
N ALA A 55 -12.05 -10.21 -6.05
CA ALA A 55 -12.41 -10.37 -4.65
C ALA A 55 -13.61 -11.33 -4.48
N GLU A 56 -14.62 -11.23 -5.34
CA GLU A 56 -15.81 -12.09 -5.29
C GLU A 56 -15.47 -13.56 -5.57
N VAL A 57 -14.63 -13.85 -6.57
CA VAL A 57 -14.27 -15.25 -6.88
C VAL A 57 -13.46 -15.90 -5.75
N TRP A 58 -12.60 -15.13 -5.05
CA TRP A 58 -11.84 -15.66 -3.93
C TRP A 58 -12.69 -16.02 -2.71
N ARG A 59 -13.94 -15.56 -2.62
CA ARG A 59 -14.84 -15.93 -1.51
C ARG A 59 -15.25 -17.42 -1.56
N ARG A 60 -15.09 -18.09 -2.69
CA ARG A 60 -15.62 -19.44 -2.92
C ARG A 60 -14.51 -20.41 -3.31
N GLY A 61 -14.19 -21.33 -2.39
CA GLY A 61 -13.23 -22.41 -2.66
C GLY A 61 -11.75 -21.98 -2.68
N SER A 62 -11.43 -20.73 -2.35
CA SER A 62 -10.04 -20.31 -2.14
C SER A 62 -9.60 -20.55 -0.69
N VAL A 63 -8.28 -20.70 -0.50
CA VAL A 63 -7.68 -20.86 0.84
C VAL A 63 -7.79 -19.58 1.68
N ILE A 64 -7.90 -18.42 1.03
CA ILE A 64 -7.93 -17.11 1.69
C ILE A 64 -9.35 -16.61 1.95
N GLY A 65 -10.37 -17.47 1.83
CA GLY A 65 -11.75 -17.12 2.19
C GLY A 65 -11.84 -16.73 3.67
N SER A 66 -12.37 -15.54 3.95
CA SER A 66 -12.51 -15.02 5.31
C SER A 66 -13.59 -13.95 5.39
N TRP A 67 -14.03 -13.61 6.60
CA TRP A 67 -14.96 -12.51 6.82
C TRP A 67 -14.40 -11.17 6.34
N LEU A 68 -13.10 -10.90 6.52
CA LEU A 68 -12.48 -9.68 6.01
C LEU A 68 -12.50 -9.63 4.48
N LEU A 69 -12.36 -10.77 3.80
CA LEU A 69 -12.52 -10.84 2.34
C LEU A 69 -13.97 -10.54 1.91
N ASP A 70 -14.97 -11.03 2.64
CA ASP A 70 -16.38 -10.71 2.37
C ASP A 70 -16.63 -9.19 2.44
N LEU A 71 -16.03 -8.52 3.44
CA LEU A 71 -16.10 -7.07 3.60
C LEU A 71 -15.38 -6.34 2.46
N THR A 72 -14.19 -6.80 2.07
CA THR A 72 -13.42 -6.23 0.96
C THR A 72 -14.17 -6.35 -0.37
N ALA A 73 -14.71 -7.52 -0.70
CA ALA A 73 -15.53 -7.71 -1.89
C ALA A 73 -16.76 -6.80 -1.89
N SER A 74 -17.44 -6.68 -0.73
CA SER A 74 -18.60 -5.79 -0.58
C SER A 74 -18.25 -4.32 -0.75
N ALA A 75 -17.06 -3.90 -0.30
CA ALA A 75 -16.59 -2.52 -0.45
C ALA A 75 -16.23 -2.20 -1.91
N LEU A 76 -15.49 -3.09 -2.57
CA LEU A 76 -15.10 -2.95 -3.99
C LEU A 76 -16.31 -2.98 -4.92
N LEU A 77 -17.31 -3.81 -4.63
CA LEU A 77 -18.56 -3.83 -5.39
C LEU A 77 -19.29 -2.48 -5.35
N LYS A 78 -19.23 -1.78 -4.21
CA LYS A 78 -19.87 -0.46 -4.03
C LYS A 78 -19.07 0.68 -4.66
N SER A 79 -17.74 0.61 -4.59
CA SER A 79 -16.82 1.63 -5.12
C SER A 79 -15.56 0.92 -5.62
N PRO A 80 -15.49 0.53 -6.90
CA PRO A 80 -14.34 -0.19 -7.44
C PRO A 80 -13.01 0.57 -7.32
N ASP A 81 -13.08 1.90 -7.35
CA ASP A 81 -11.95 2.83 -7.24
C ASP A 81 -11.74 3.38 -5.81
N LEU A 82 -12.61 3.02 -4.87
CA LEU A 82 -12.59 3.50 -3.48
C LEU A 82 -12.56 5.04 -3.35
N ALA A 83 -13.09 5.80 -4.33
CA ALA A 83 -12.96 7.26 -4.41
C ALA A 83 -13.48 8.04 -3.18
N ASN A 84 -14.36 7.43 -2.38
CA ASN A 84 -14.90 8.04 -1.16
C ASN A 84 -13.96 7.95 0.06
N PHE A 85 -12.81 7.27 -0.06
CA PHE A 85 -11.86 7.06 1.04
C PHE A 85 -10.61 7.90 0.85
N LYS A 86 -10.15 8.57 1.91
CA LYS A 86 -8.97 9.47 1.88
C LYS A 86 -7.63 8.75 1.98
N GLY A 87 -7.61 7.42 2.14
CA GLY A 87 -6.38 6.65 2.37
C GLY A 87 -5.70 6.87 3.72
N ARG A 88 -6.23 7.75 4.59
CA ARG A 88 -5.69 8.00 5.95
C ARG A 88 -6.31 7.03 6.95
N VAL A 89 -5.51 6.13 7.51
CA VAL A 89 -6.00 5.02 8.35
C VAL A 89 -5.71 5.26 9.83
N SER A 90 -6.76 5.21 10.66
CA SER A 90 -6.64 5.32 12.11
C SER A 90 -6.23 3.98 12.74
N ASP A 91 -5.62 4.06 13.92
CA ASP A 91 -5.42 2.92 14.83
C ASP A 91 -6.06 3.26 16.19
N SER A 92 -6.77 2.30 16.79
CA SER A 92 -7.54 2.48 18.03
C SER A 92 -6.73 2.17 19.31
N GLY A 93 -5.47 1.75 19.16
CA GLY A 93 -4.54 1.45 20.26
C GLY A 93 -4.22 -0.03 20.42
N GLU A 94 -5.14 -0.95 20.13
CA GLU A 94 -4.93 -2.39 20.37
C GLU A 94 -3.84 -3.01 19.49
N GLY A 95 -3.63 -2.45 18.29
CA GLY A 95 -2.50 -2.79 17.44
C GLY A 95 -1.17 -2.42 18.11
N ARG A 96 -1.09 -1.23 18.72
CA ARG A 96 0.10 -0.78 19.46
C ARG A 96 0.38 -1.67 20.66
N TRP A 97 -0.64 -1.94 21.48
CA TRP A 97 -0.49 -2.82 22.65
C TRP A 97 -0.03 -4.22 22.28
N THR A 98 -0.47 -4.73 21.12
CA THR A 98 0.01 -6.03 20.62
C THR A 98 1.51 -6.01 20.31
N ILE A 99 2.02 -4.94 19.70
CA ILE A 99 3.46 -4.80 19.42
C ILE A 99 4.27 -4.53 20.68
N THR A 100 3.75 -3.72 21.62
CA THR A 100 4.39 -3.52 22.93
C THR A 100 4.55 -4.85 23.66
N ALA A 101 3.49 -5.66 23.74
CA ALA A 101 3.56 -6.98 24.36
C ALA A 101 4.60 -7.88 23.66
N ALA A 102 4.63 -7.90 22.32
CA ALA A 102 5.62 -8.68 21.58
C ALA A 102 7.07 -8.25 21.89
N ILE A 103 7.32 -6.96 22.08
CA ILE A 103 8.64 -6.44 22.47
C ILE A 103 8.99 -6.87 23.90
N ASP A 104 8.07 -6.69 24.85
CA ASP A 104 8.28 -7.08 26.26
C ASP A 104 8.52 -8.58 26.40
N GLU A 105 7.85 -9.39 25.59
CA GLU A 105 8.02 -10.85 25.53
C GLU A 105 9.20 -11.30 24.66
N SER A 106 9.89 -10.38 23.98
CA SER A 106 10.99 -10.68 23.04
C SER A 106 10.59 -11.62 21.88
N ILE A 107 9.38 -11.45 21.35
CA ILE A 107 8.82 -12.26 20.26
C ILE A 107 8.85 -11.48 18.94
N PRO A 108 9.38 -12.07 17.83
CA PRO A 108 9.33 -11.44 16.52
C PRO A 108 7.89 -11.27 16.00
N ALA A 109 7.51 -10.04 15.64
CA ALA A 109 6.16 -9.70 15.18
C ALA A 109 6.16 -8.89 13.86
N HIS A 110 7.04 -9.22 12.92
CA HIS A 110 7.34 -8.41 11.73
C HIS A 110 6.10 -7.93 10.94
N VAL A 111 5.21 -8.86 10.56
CA VAL A 111 4.01 -8.52 9.76
C VAL A 111 3.05 -7.64 10.53
N LEU A 112 2.86 -7.90 11.83
CA LEU A 112 1.96 -7.12 12.67
C LEU A 112 2.52 -5.70 12.89
N SER A 113 3.85 -5.58 13.05
CA SER A 113 4.54 -4.30 13.14
C SER A 113 4.43 -3.51 11.84
N ALA A 114 4.68 -4.15 10.69
CA ALA A 114 4.56 -3.52 9.37
C ALA A 114 3.13 -2.99 9.14
N ALA A 115 2.11 -3.82 9.38
CA ALA A 115 0.71 -3.42 9.24
C ALA A 115 0.32 -2.23 10.14
N LEU A 116 0.96 -2.09 11.31
CA LEU A 116 0.78 -0.92 12.17
C LEU A 116 1.51 0.31 11.61
N TYR A 117 2.73 0.16 11.12
CA TYR A 117 3.54 1.24 10.56
C TYR A 117 2.95 1.80 9.26
N GLU A 118 2.34 0.96 8.42
CA GLU A 118 1.60 1.44 7.23
C GLU A 118 0.51 2.45 7.61
N ARG A 119 -0.18 2.24 8.74
CA ARG A 119 -1.17 3.20 9.25
C ARG A 119 -0.51 4.50 9.69
N PHE A 120 0.69 4.46 10.24
CA PHE A 120 1.44 5.67 10.62
C PHE A 120 1.88 6.43 9.37
N SER A 121 2.46 5.75 8.39
CA SER A 121 2.86 6.34 7.12
C SER A 121 1.67 6.92 6.34
N SER A 122 0.51 6.26 6.37
CA SER A 122 -0.74 6.79 5.78
C SER A 122 -1.19 8.13 6.37
N ARG A 123 -0.63 8.49 7.53
CA ARG A 123 -0.90 9.74 8.25
C ARG A 123 0.17 10.81 8.06
N GLY A 124 1.19 10.56 7.24
CA GLY A 124 2.32 11.46 7.02
C GLY A 124 3.39 11.40 8.11
N GLU A 125 3.34 10.40 9.00
CA GLU A 125 4.34 10.27 10.07
C GLU A 125 5.73 9.85 9.53
N ALA A 126 5.82 9.49 8.24
CA ALA A 126 7.06 9.18 7.54
C ALA A 126 7.71 10.41 6.87
N ASP A 127 6.99 11.54 6.73
CA ASP A 127 7.39 12.69 5.90
C ASP A 127 8.78 13.24 6.23
N PHE A 128 9.13 13.31 7.52
CA PHE A 128 10.45 13.79 7.93
C PHE A 128 11.56 12.81 7.53
N ALA A 129 11.32 11.50 7.69
CA ALA A 129 12.28 10.47 7.31
C ALA A 129 12.47 10.46 5.78
N ASP A 130 11.39 10.61 5.02
CA ASP A 130 11.44 10.65 3.56
C ASP A 130 12.19 11.89 3.05
N LYS A 131 11.93 13.08 3.62
CA LYS A 131 12.70 14.30 3.32
C LYS A 131 14.18 14.16 3.65
N LEU A 132 14.51 13.48 4.76
CA LEU A 132 15.90 13.24 5.13
C LEU A 132 16.59 12.28 4.15
N LEU A 133 15.89 11.26 3.64
CA LEU A 133 16.40 10.37 2.60
C LEU A 133 16.72 11.15 1.31
N SER A 134 15.83 12.04 0.90
CA SER A 134 16.07 12.91 -0.26
C SER A 134 17.24 13.86 -0.04
N ALA A 135 17.34 14.49 1.14
CA ALA A 135 18.48 15.33 1.48
C ALA A 135 19.80 14.54 1.40
N MET A 136 19.84 13.31 1.92
CA MET A 136 21.04 12.46 1.79
C MET A 136 21.36 12.16 0.32
N ARG A 137 20.37 11.79 -0.51
CA ARG A 137 20.55 11.57 -1.97
C ARG A 137 21.09 12.80 -2.68
N PHE A 138 20.64 13.98 -2.29
CA PHE A 138 21.14 15.24 -2.81
C PHE A 138 22.61 15.47 -2.40
N GLU A 139 22.93 15.32 -1.11
CA GLU A 139 24.28 15.58 -0.59
C GLU A 139 25.35 14.63 -1.15
N PHE A 140 25.06 13.33 -1.32
CA PHE A 140 26.07 12.38 -1.82
C PHE A 140 26.12 12.30 -3.35
N GLY A 141 25.00 12.50 -4.04
CA GLY A 141 24.85 12.16 -5.46
C GLY A 141 24.34 13.29 -6.36
N GLY A 142 24.02 14.45 -5.79
CA GLY A 142 23.43 15.58 -6.51
C GLY A 142 22.04 15.28 -7.08
N HIS A 143 21.34 14.26 -6.54
CA HIS A 143 19.99 13.91 -6.98
C HIS A 143 19.00 15.00 -6.54
N LEU A 144 18.46 15.74 -7.50
CA LEU A 144 17.42 16.74 -7.28
C LEU A 144 16.06 16.05 -7.21
N GLU A 145 15.27 16.35 -6.17
CA GLU A 145 13.85 15.98 -6.17
C GLU A 145 13.11 16.68 -7.31
N LYS A 146 12.04 16.04 -7.79
CA LYS A 146 11.13 16.66 -8.75
C LYS A 146 10.42 17.85 -8.10
N ASP A 147 10.41 18.99 -8.77
CA ASP A 147 9.56 20.11 -8.40
C ASP A 147 8.09 19.75 -8.67
N ASP A 148 7.23 19.86 -7.66
CA ASP A 148 5.75 19.73 -7.75
C ASP A 148 5.11 20.75 -8.73
N SER A 149 5.89 21.67 -9.31
CA SER A 149 5.41 22.78 -10.15
C SER A 149 5.26 22.47 -11.65
N THR A 150 5.67 21.30 -12.14
CA THR A 150 5.61 20.98 -13.59
C THR A 150 4.41 20.15 -14.05
N SER A 151 3.48 19.79 -13.16
CA SER A 151 2.25 19.05 -13.50
C SER A 151 0.98 19.92 -13.62
N GLY A 152 1.11 21.25 -13.68
CA GLY A 152 -0.04 22.16 -13.75
C GLY A 152 0.17 23.36 -14.65
N ASN A 153 0.11 23.16 -15.98
CA ASN A 153 -0.47 24.11 -16.94
C ASN A 153 -0.36 23.53 -18.37
N ALA A 154 -1.37 22.74 -18.75
CA ALA A 154 -1.73 22.49 -20.13
C ALA A 154 -3.21 22.85 -20.32
N SER A 155 -3.48 24.15 -20.38
CA SER A 155 -4.59 24.78 -21.11
C SER A 155 -4.36 26.29 -21.16
#